data_AF-A0A0U1MI56-F1
#
_entry.id   AF-A0A0U1MI56-F1
#
_cell.length_a   1.000
_cell.length_b   1.000
_cell.length_c   1.000
_cell.angle_alpha   90.00
_cell.angle_beta   90.00
_cell.angle_gamma   90.00
#
_symmetry.space_group_name_H-M   'P 1'
#
loop_
_entity.id
_entity.type
_entity.pdbx_description
1 polymer ?
#
loop_
_entity_poly.entity_id
_entity_poly.type
_entity_poly.pdbx_seq_one_letter_code
_entity_poly.pdbx_strand_id
1 'polypeptide(L)'
;MNRKPELIMAWIANSISIIYLLVMGLSYFSLKTGNASQREELAKQLSQNGGKVSLDMLQTTIGALAIILLISTLYGIFATICIKGRRKLSVILFVITIIVSLMAFNLIAIVLWIIVMIMLISKKESKETTHKDDEYIYH
;
A
#
# COMPACT_ATOMS: atom_id res chain seq x y z
N MET A 1 3.15 -21.85 12.90
CA MET A 1 3.49 -20.39 12.91
C MET A 1 2.26 -19.50 13.22
N ASN A 2 2.20 -18.85 14.39
CA ASN A 2 1.05 -18.02 14.82
C ASN A 2 1.25 -16.52 14.47
N ARG A 3 1.20 -16.18 13.17
CA ARG A 3 1.37 -14.79 12.63
C ARG A 3 0.05 -14.13 12.23
N LYS A 4 -1.05 -14.58 12.84
CA LYS A 4 -2.41 -14.10 12.58
C LYS A 4 -2.54 -12.57 12.74
N PRO A 5 -2.03 -11.92 13.81
CA PRO A 5 -2.24 -10.48 13.97
C PRO A 5 -1.46 -9.64 12.95
N GLU A 6 -0.24 -10.04 12.57
CA GLU A 6 0.54 -9.34 11.53
C GLU A 6 -0.17 -9.41 10.17
N LEU A 7 -0.71 -10.58 9.82
CA LEU A 7 -1.48 -10.79 8.59
C LEU A 7 -2.77 -9.97 8.57
N ILE A 8 -3.53 -9.96 9.66
CA ILE A 8 -4.78 -9.19 9.74
C ILE A 8 -4.50 -7.71 9.53
N MET A 9 -3.51 -7.14 10.24
CA MET A 9 -3.19 -5.73 10.09
C MET A 9 -2.62 -5.39 8.71
N ALA A 10 -1.82 -6.28 8.12
CA ALA A 10 -1.32 -6.08 6.76
C ALA A 10 -2.43 -6.09 5.71
N TRP A 11 -3.44 -6.94 5.87
CA TRP A 11 -4.62 -6.93 5.01
C TRP A 11 -5.48 -5.69 5.22
N ILE A 12 -5.65 -5.20 6.46
CA ILE A 12 -6.34 -3.93 6.72
C ILE A 12 -5.63 -2.76 6.01
N ALA A 13 -4.30 -2.67 6.11
CA ALA A 13 -3.51 -1.66 5.42
C ALA A 13 -3.71 -1.71 3.90
N ASN A 14 -3.66 -2.91 3.33
CA ASN A 14 -3.88 -3.12 1.89
C ASN A 14 -5.30 -2.74 1.46
N SER A 15 -6.32 -3.07 2.25
CA SER A 15 -7.71 -2.68 1.95
C SER A 15 -7.89 -1.18 1.92
N ILE A 16 -7.30 -0.45 2.88
CA ILE A 16 -7.34 1.02 2.90
C ILE A 16 -6.63 1.59 1.67
N SER A 17 -5.46 1.06 1.30
CA SER A 17 -4.72 1.46 0.10
C SER A 17 -5.54 1.23 -1.18
N ILE A 18 -6.26 0.10 -1.28
CA ILE A 18 -7.14 -0.22 -2.41
C ILE A 18 -8.31 0.77 -2.48
N ILE A 19 -8.95 1.09 -1.35
CA ILE A 19 -10.02 2.08 -1.31
C ILE A 19 -9.51 3.44 -1.79
N TYR A 20 -8.32 3.86 -1.33
CA TYR A 20 -7.74 5.13 -1.77
C TYR A 20 -7.43 5.11 -3.28
N LEU A 21 -6.91 4.00 -3.79
CA LEU A 21 -6.67 3.80 -5.21
C LEU A 21 -7.95 3.88 -6.04
N LEU A 22 -9.06 3.31 -5.55
CA LEU A 22 -10.36 3.40 -6.22
C LEU A 22 -10.86 4.84 -6.27
N VAL A 23 -10.77 5.59 -5.17
CA VAL A 23 -11.17 7.01 -5.13
C VAL A 23 -10.34 7.85 -6.13
N MET A 24 -9.03 7.62 -6.15
CA MET A 24 -8.11 8.27 -7.10
C MET A 24 -8.42 7.90 -8.56
N GLY A 25 -8.66 6.61 -8.82
CA GLY A 25 -9.02 6.11 -10.15
C GLY A 25 -10.36 6.68 -10.66
N LEU A 26 -11.37 6.75 -9.79
CA LEU A 26 -12.65 7.37 -10.10
C LEU A 26 -12.50 8.87 -10.35
N SER A 27 -11.69 9.58 -9.57
CA SER A 27 -11.38 11.00 -9.76
C SER A 27 -10.72 11.25 -11.12
N TYR A 28 -9.72 10.45 -11.46
CA TYR A 28 -9.05 10.51 -12.77
C TYR A 28 -10.02 10.23 -13.92
N PHE A 29 -10.86 9.20 -13.78
CA PHE A 29 -11.84 8.84 -14.78
C PHE A 29 -12.86 9.97 -15.00
N SER A 30 -13.44 10.51 -13.92
CA SER A 30 -14.38 11.64 -13.98
C SER A 30 -13.78 12.87 -14.66
N LEU A 31 -12.51 13.19 -14.42
CA LEU A 31 -11.85 14.32 -15.10
C LEU A 31 -11.64 14.05 -16.59
N LYS A 32 -11.35 12.81 -16.97
CA LYS A 32 -11.10 12.41 -18.35
C LYS A 32 -12.39 12.28 -19.18
N THR A 33 -13.46 11.76 -18.59
CA THR A 33 -14.74 11.48 -19.29
C THR A 33 -15.86 12.46 -18.94
N GLY A 34 -15.59 13.45 -18.10
CA GLY A 34 -16.55 14.47 -17.71
C GLY A 34 -17.08 15.26 -18.92
N ASN A 35 -18.35 15.63 -18.85
CA ASN A 35 -18.99 16.47 -19.87
C ASN A 35 -18.38 17.88 -19.88
N ALA A 36 -18.49 18.56 -21.03
CA ALA A 36 -17.82 19.83 -21.29
C ALA A 36 -18.15 20.92 -20.24
N SER A 37 -19.40 20.98 -19.78
CA SER A 37 -19.85 21.94 -18.77
C SER A 37 -19.19 21.74 -17.40
N GLN A 38 -19.02 20.49 -16.94
CA GLN A 38 -18.33 20.22 -15.68
C GLN A 38 -16.85 20.56 -15.76
N ARG A 39 -16.19 20.26 -16.88
CA ARG A 39 -14.78 20.59 -17.08
C ARG A 39 -14.55 22.09 -17.17
N GLU A 40 -15.45 22.83 -17.82
CA GLU A 40 -15.38 24.28 -17.91
C GLU A 40 -15.54 24.94 -16.53
N GLU A 41 -16.49 24.46 -15.72
CA GLU A 41 -16.70 24.97 -14.36
C GLU A 41 -15.48 24.72 -13.45
N LEU A 42 -14.93 23.50 -13.48
CA LEU A 42 -13.70 23.17 -12.76
C LEU A 42 -12.51 24.02 -13.23
N ALA A 43 -12.37 24.25 -14.53
CA ALA A 43 -11.32 25.12 -15.07
C ALA A 43 -11.49 26.57 -14.62
N LYS A 44 -12.72 27.09 -14.55
CA LYS A 44 -13.02 28.42 -14.00
C LYS A 44 -12.60 28.51 -12.54
N GLN A 45 -12.97 27.53 -11.71
CA GLN A 45 -12.59 27.49 -10.29
C GLN A 45 -11.07 27.41 -10.08
N LEU A 46 -10.35 26.66 -10.92
CA LEU A 46 -8.88 26.62 -10.91
C LEU A 46 -8.27 27.98 -11.27
N SER A 47 -8.81 28.65 -12.29
CA SER A 47 -8.31 29.95 -12.75
C SER A 47 -8.62 31.08 -11.74
N GLN A 48 -9.77 31.05 -11.08
CA GLN A 48 -10.18 32.02 -10.07
C GLN A 48 -9.33 31.95 -8.81
N ASN A 49 -8.77 30.78 -8.49
CA ASN A 49 -7.84 30.60 -7.37
C ASN A 49 -6.42 31.16 -7.65
N GLY A 50 -6.24 31.95 -8.73
CA GLY A 50 -4.99 32.66 -9.02
C GLY A 50 -3.81 31.77 -9.44
N GLY A 51 -4.04 30.46 -9.59
CA GLY A 51 -3.02 29.50 -9.94
C GLY A 51 -2.88 29.31 -11.46
N LYS A 52 -1.65 29.15 -11.96
CA LYS A 52 -1.35 28.66 -13.32
C LYS A 52 -1.69 27.17 -13.52
N VAL A 53 -2.55 26.60 -12.69
CA VAL A 53 -2.87 25.17 -12.68
C VAL A 53 -3.98 24.92 -13.70
N SER A 54 -3.64 24.30 -14.83
CA SER A 54 -4.62 23.88 -15.82
C SER A 54 -5.29 22.56 -15.43
N LEU A 55 -6.47 22.31 -15.99
CA LEU A 55 -7.18 21.04 -15.82
C LEU A 55 -6.35 19.84 -16.34
N ASP A 56 -5.56 20.06 -17.40
CA ASP A 56 -4.66 19.05 -17.96
C ASP A 56 -3.48 18.73 -17.03
N MET A 57 -2.91 19.75 -16.36
CA MET A 57 -1.89 19.55 -15.33
C MET A 57 -2.46 18.76 -14.15
N LEU A 58 -3.67 19.08 -13.72
CA LEU A 58 -4.35 18.39 -12.62
C LEU A 58 -4.63 16.94 -12.99
N GLN A 59 -5.19 16.67 -14.17
CA GLN A 59 -5.45 15.31 -14.66
C GLN A 59 -4.16 14.49 -14.75
N THR A 60 -3.09 15.08 -15.29
CA THR A 60 -1.78 14.41 -15.40
C THR A 60 -1.21 14.07 -14.03
N THR A 61 -1.31 15.01 -13.08
CA THR A 61 -0.80 14.82 -11.71
C THR A 61 -1.57 13.72 -10.99
N ILE A 62 -2.90 13.74 -11.02
CA ILE A 62 -3.73 12.68 -10.41
C ILE A 62 -3.44 11.32 -11.07
N GLY A 63 -3.32 11.28 -12.40
CA GLY A 63 -2.95 10.06 -13.12
C GLY A 63 -1.60 9.48 -12.68
N ALA A 64 -0.57 10.33 -12.59
CA ALA A 64 0.77 9.91 -12.14
C ALA A 64 0.74 9.39 -10.69
N LEU A 65 0.08 10.10 -9.78
CA LEU A 65 -0.08 9.69 -8.39
C LEU A 65 -0.86 8.37 -8.28
N ALA A 66 -1.88 8.15 -9.11
CA ALA A 66 -2.67 6.91 -9.13
C ALA A 66 -1.81 5.71 -9.58
N ILE A 67 -0.91 5.90 -10.56
CA ILE A 67 0.02 4.85 -11.00
C ILE A 67 1.02 4.51 -9.89
N ILE A 68 1.60 5.52 -9.23
CA ILE A 68 2.51 5.31 -8.10
C ILE A 68 1.79 4.56 -6.96
N LEU A 69 0.55 4.96 -6.66
CA LEU A 69 -0.28 4.31 -5.65
C LEU A 69 -0.61 2.86 -6.01
N LEU A 70 -0.89 2.58 -7.29
CA LEU A 70 -1.12 1.23 -7.80
C LEU A 70 0.11 0.36 -7.57
N ILE A 71 1.29 0.83 -7.98
CA ILE A 71 2.56 0.12 -7.79
C ILE A 71 2.80 -0.14 -6.30
N SER A 72 2.62 0.87 -5.45
CA SER A 72 2.78 0.70 -4.01
C SER A 72 1.80 -0.31 -3.43
N THR A 73 0.54 -0.29 -3.84
CA THR A 73 -0.48 -1.23 -3.34
C THR A 73 -0.12 -2.67 -3.73
N LEU A 74 0.40 -2.89 -4.94
CA LEU A 74 0.89 -4.20 -5.36
C LEU A 74 2.06 -4.67 -4.50
N TYR A 75 3.05 -3.82 -4.23
CA TYR A 75 4.14 -4.14 -3.32
C TYR A 75 3.64 -4.50 -1.90
N GLY A 76 2.65 -3.76 -1.38
CA GLY A 76 2.01 -4.06 -0.09
C GLY A 76 1.32 -5.43 -0.07
N ILE A 77 0.64 -5.81 -1.16
CA ILE A 77 0.03 -7.15 -1.31
C ILE A 77 1.11 -8.24 -1.34
N PHE A 78 2.15 -8.06 -2.15
CA PHE A 78 3.26 -9.03 -2.22
C PHE A 78 4.00 -9.15 -0.88
N ALA A 79 4.20 -8.04 -0.17
CA ALA A 79 4.79 -8.02 1.16
C ALA A 79 3.94 -8.84 2.15
N THR A 80 2.62 -8.65 2.14
CA THR A 80 1.67 -9.40 2.98
C THR A 80 1.68 -10.89 2.69
N ILE A 81 1.70 -11.30 1.42
CA ILE A 81 1.77 -12.72 1.03
C ILE A 81 3.07 -13.35 1.53
N CYS A 82 4.19 -12.62 1.46
CA CYS A 82 5.50 -13.09 1.90
C CYS A 82 5.62 -13.29 3.43
N ILE A 83 4.69 -12.77 4.24
CA ILE A 83 4.71 -12.91 5.72
C ILE A 83 4.75 -14.39 6.13
N LYS A 84 4.03 -15.29 5.42
CA LYS A 84 3.87 -16.68 5.84
C LYS A 84 5.11 -17.57 5.63
N GLY A 85 6.01 -17.22 4.72
CA GLY A 85 7.13 -18.10 4.35
C GLY A 85 8.49 -17.40 4.17
N ARG A 86 8.50 -16.07 3.96
CA ARG A 86 9.73 -15.33 3.66
C ARG A 86 9.73 -13.99 4.42
N ARG A 87 9.81 -14.06 5.75
CA ARG A 87 9.76 -12.91 6.65
C ARG A 87 10.74 -11.79 6.26
N LYS A 88 12.02 -12.12 6.02
CA LYS A 88 13.04 -11.13 5.65
C LYS A 88 12.68 -10.40 4.35
N LEU A 89 12.17 -11.13 3.36
CA LEU A 89 11.70 -10.56 2.10
C LEU A 89 10.47 -9.65 2.32
N SER A 90 9.52 -10.08 3.14
CA SER A 90 8.34 -9.29 3.49
C SER A 90 8.71 -7.94 4.11
N VAL A 91 9.66 -7.90 5.05
CA VAL A 91 10.15 -6.66 5.65
C VAL A 91 10.75 -5.70 4.61
N ILE A 92 11.62 -6.21 3.72
CA ILE A 92 12.23 -5.39 2.66
C ILE A 92 11.15 -4.83 1.72
N LEU A 93 10.16 -5.65 1.35
CA LEU A 93 9.04 -5.21 0.52
C LEU A 93 8.20 -4.14 1.20
N PHE A 94 7.96 -4.23 2.52
CA PHE A 94 7.26 -3.17 3.26
C PHE A 94 8.06 -1.86 3.28
N VAL A 95 9.39 -1.91 3.41
CA VAL A 95 10.23 -0.69 3.31
C VAL A 95 10.05 -0.01 1.96
N ILE A 96 10.13 -0.78 0.87
CA ILE A 96 9.92 -0.25 -0.50
C ILE A 96 8.50 0.32 -0.63
N THR A 97 7.50 -0.41 -0.12
CA THR A 97 6.10 0.01 -0.13
C THR A 97 5.92 1.37 0.55
N ILE A 98 6.51 1.56 1.73
CA ILE A 98 6.42 2.82 2.49
C ILE A 98 7.04 3.99 1.73
N ILE A 99 8.23 3.80 1.15
CA ILE A 99 8.93 4.84 0.40
C ILE A 99 8.12 5.25 -0.83
N VAL A 100 7.63 4.29 -1.61
CA VAL A 100 6.83 4.57 -2.82
C VAL A 100 5.49 5.21 -2.45
N SER A 101 4.83 4.75 -1.38
CA SER A 101 3.56 5.33 -0.94
C SER A 101 3.66 6.76 -0.44
N LEU A 102 4.82 7.18 0.06
CA LEU A 102 5.02 8.56 0.50
C LEU A 102 4.85 9.54 -0.67
N MET A 103 5.29 9.15 -1.87
CA MET A 103 5.13 9.95 -3.09
C MET A 103 3.66 10.11 -3.50
N ALA A 104 2.80 9.15 -3.14
CA ALA A 104 1.37 9.15 -3.45
C ALA A 104 0.49 9.64 -2.28
N PHE A 105 1.08 10.16 -1.19
CA PHE A 105 0.36 10.63 -0.01
C PHE A 105 -0.58 9.59 0.64
N ASN A 106 -0.24 8.31 0.57
CA ASN A 106 -1.04 7.21 1.15
C ASN A 106 -0.80 7.06 2.66
N LEU A 107 -0.99 8.15 3.42
CA LEU A 107 -0.49 8.30 4.79
C LEU A 107 -1.07 7.26 5.76
N ILE A 108 -2.37 6.95 5.66
CA ILE A 108 -3.03 5.99 6.57
C ILE A 108 -2.45 4.59 6.38
N ALA A 109 -2.28 4.15 5.13
CA ALA A 109 -1.70 2.85 4.84
C ALA A 109 -0.22 2.79 5.25
N ILE A 110 0.55 3.87 5.05
CA ILE A 110 1.95 3.97 5.50
C ILE A 110 2.08 3.70 6.99
N VAL A 111 1.25 4.34 7.83
CA VAL A 111 1.29 4.14 9.29
C VAL A 111 1.04 2.66 9.63
N LEU A 112 0.06 2.04 9.00
CA LEU A 112 -0.25 0.63 9.24
C LEU A 112 0.85 -0.32 8.75
N TRP A 113 1.44 -0.07 7.58
CA TRP A 113 2.57 -0.86 7.08
C TRP A 113 3.81 -0.71 7.95
N ILE A 114 4.07 0.47 8.53
CA ILE A 114 5.13 0.66 9.53
C ILE A 114 4.86 -0.19 10.78
N ILE A 115 3.63 -0.19 11.30
CA ILE A 115 3.27 -1.01 12.47
C ILE A 115 3.48 -2.50 12.16
N VAL A 116 3.00 -2.98 11.01
CA VAL A 116 3.21 -4.36 10.56
C VAL A 116 4.70 -4.68 10.46
N MET A 117 5.49 -3.80 9.84
CA MET A 117 6.94 -3.97 9.71
C MET A 117 7.62 -4.09 11.08
N ILE A 118 7.26 -3.24 12.05
CA ILE A 118 7.80 -3.29 13.41
C ILE A 118 7.44 -4.62 14.08
N MET A 119 6.18 -5.08 13.99
CA MET A 119 5.79 -6.39 14.54
C MET A 119 6.55 -7.55 13.89
N LEU A 120 6.75 -7.45 12.58
CA LEU A 120 7.54 -8.40 11.83
C LEU A 120 9.01 -8.35 12.23
N ILE A 121 9.56 -7.27 12.78
CA ILE A 121 10.95 -7.23 13.27
C ILE A 121 11.03 -7.69 14.73
N SER A 122 10.14 -7.22 15.60
CA SER A 122 10.21 -7.42 17.05
C SER A 122 9.99 -8.86 17.51
N LYS A 123 9.21 -9.65 16.76
CA LYS A 123 8.87 -11.01 17.20
C LYS A 123 9.97 -12.00 16.82
N LYS A 124 10.70 -12.49 17.83
CA LYS A 124 11.71 -13.55 17.68
C LYS A 124 11.12 -14.74 16.93
N GLU A 125 11.91 -15.33 16.03
CA GLU A 125 11.55 -16.63 15.47
C GLU A 125 11.51 -17.60 16.65
N SER A 126 10.35 -18.21 16.91
CA SER A 126 10.37 -19.41 17.72
C SER A 126 11.23 -20.38 16.93
N LYS A 127 12.45 -20.65 17.40
CA LYS A 127 13.13 -21.87 17.00
C LYS A 127 12.13 -22.96 17.33
N GLU A 128 11.48 -23.53 16.32
CA GLU A 128 10.87 -24.85 16.48
C GLU A 128 12.03 -25.70 16.97
N THR A 129 12.01 -26.02 18.26
CA THR A 129 12.79 -27.10 18.80
C THR A 129 12.40 -28.29 17.96
N THR A 130 13.28 -28.64 17.02
CA THR A 130 13.32 -29.98 16.46
C THR A 130 13.56 -30.88 17.68
N HIS A 131 12.48 -31.29 18.34
CA HIS A 131 12.49 -32.46 19.19
C HIS A 131 12.74 -33.59 18.19
N LYS A 132 14.03 -33.86 17.98
CA LYS A 132 14.44 -35.14 17.43
C LYS A 132 14.14 -36.12 18.55
N ASP A 133 13.03 -36.82 18.37
CA ASP A 133 12.70 -38.04 19.08
C ASP A 133 13.68 -39.16 18.65
N ASP A 134 14.98 -38.93 18.84
CA ASP A 134 16.06 -39.90 18.57
C ASP A 134 16.53 -40.57 19.87
N GLU A 135 15.65 -40.65 20.86
CA GLU A 135 15.88 -41.46 22.05
C GLU A 135 14.62 -42.29 22.24
N TYR A 136 14.48 -43.38 21.50
CA TYR A 136 14.17 -44.71 22.02
C TYR A 136 14.25 -45.73 20.87
N ILE A 137 14.83 -46.89 21.22
CA ILE A 137 14.73 -48.20 20.57
C ILE A 137 15.69 -48.44 19.38
N TYR A 138 16.81 -49.16 19.61
CA TYR A 138 17.00 -50.57 19.23
C TYR A 138 18.32 -51.13 19.81
N HIS A 139 18.16 -52.24 20.56
CA HIS A 139 19.12 -53.26 21.04
C HIS A 139 20.03 -52.94 22.24
#